data_AF-A0A383UJF9-F1
#
_entry.id   AF-A0A383UJF9-F1
#
_cell.length_a   1.000
_cell.length_b   1.000
_cell.length_c   1.000
_cell.angle_alpha   90.00
_cell.angle_beta   90.00
_cell.angle_gamma   90.00
#
_symmetry.space_group_name_H-M   'P 1'
#
loop_
_entity.id
_entity.type
_entity.pdbx_description
1 polymer ?
#
loop_
_entity_poly.entity_id
_entity_poly.type
_entity_poly.pdbx_seq_one_letter_code
_entity_poly.pdbx_strand_id
1 'polypeptide(L)'
;MSTLQCAYAVLLFTAGQAPTMDRLVITSYGADAHYGVYAPLPTGHFPVPDDASGIYMTKSVVKGPGTYNTNYCSKDLDSATLVQRLIAGLTPLPDSNHYFFGTSPEELETCEEAIPEPEDPNAAPLAMSQVMQTPACTARALAGLARAGRISIVGPHDAFAPSASAAPRTLRADTPVPMVDLISANHAFRRWDTNRVRALAWYQGHLQLFANCPNQDVWYLYQGIGNETRGADLISKFLTAINFGYGHSSKLLRGSEDPHQPGWEPGQANESSIHYKETNTVQEALNPTPLWGVVGRWEDCESKEIDYYFSWH
;
A
#
# COMPACT_ATOMS: atom_id res chain seq x y z
N MET A 1 -28.43 -14.17 -12.12
CA MET A 1 -27.95 -12.79 -12.37
C MET A 1 -26.45 -12.81 -12.19
N SER A 2 -25.65 -12.46 -13.21
CA SER A 2 -24.19 -12.44 -13.07
C SER A 2 -23.77 -11.30 -12.13
N THR A 3 -23.03 -11.64 -11.08
CA THR A 3 -22.46 -10.69 -10.12
C THR A 3 -21.30 -9.97 -10.77
N LEU A 4 -21.26 -8.63 -10.68
CA LEU A 4 -20.14 -7.83 -11.17
C LEU A 4 -18.89 -8.15 -10.34
N GLN A 5 -17.85 -8.67 -10.97
CA GLN A 5 -16.55 -8.92 -10.36
C GLN A 5 -15.67 -7.70 -10.57
N CYS A 6 -14.93 -7.27 -9.55
CA CYS A 6 -14.02 -6.14 -9.65
C CYS A 6 -12.66 -6.44 -9.01
N ALA A 7 -11.61 -5.92 -9.65
CA ALA A 7 -10.27 -5.77 -9.11
C ALA A 7 -9.97 -4.28 -8.98
N TYR A 8 -9.01 -3.96 -8.10
CA TYR A 8 -8.60 -2.60 -7.82
C TYR A 8 -7.14 -2.44 -8.22
N ALA A 9 -6.82 -1.27 -8.76
CA ALA A 9 -5.46 -0.88 -9.04
C ALA A 9 -5.12 0.41 -8.30
N VAL A 10 -3.97 0.41 -7.63
CA VAL A 10 -3.46 1.58 -6.91
C VAL A 10 -2.07 1.90 -7.41
N LEU A 11 -1.90 3.12 -7.93
CA LEU A 11 -0.66 3.60 -8.50
C LEU A 11 -0.01 4.63 -7.58
N LEU A 12 1.24 4.38 -7.20
CA LEU A 12 2.13 5.43 -6.71
C LEU A 12 2.94 5.96 -7.89
N PHE A 13 2.81 7.25 -8.15
CA PHE A 13 3.55 7.94 -9.19
C PHE A 13 4.30 9.12 -8.59
N THR A 14 5.59 9.24 -8.87
CA THR A 14 6.47 10.30 -8.33
C THR A 14 6.92 11.29 -9.40
N ALA A 15 6.46 11.12 -10.65
CA ALA A 15 6.85 11.95 -11.80
C ALA A 15 8.37 12.13 -11.94
N GLY A 16 9.14 11.08 -11.67
CA GLY A 16 10.60 11.07 -11.76
C GLY A 16 11.34 11.70 -10.58
N GLN A 17 10.64 12.19 -9.55
CA GLN A 17 11.28 12.70 -8.33
C GLN A 17 11.90 11.59 -7.47
N ALA A 18 11.26 10.42 -7.46
CA ALA A 18 11.73 9.23 -6.75
C ALA A 18 11.32 7.97 -7.52
N PRO A 19 11.87 7.73 -8.72
CA PRO A 19 11.39 6.69 -9.63
C PRO A 19 11.49 5.26 -9.05
N THR A 20 12.36 5.04 -8.07
CA THR A 20 12.45 3.78 -7.32
C THR A 20 11.22 3.51 -6.44
N MET A 21 10.43 4.55 -6.13
CA MET A 21 9.18 4.44 -5.38
C MET A 21 7.98 4.18 -6.27
N ASP A 22 8.05 4.43 -7.58
CA ASP A 22 6.95 4.21 -8.51
C ASP A 22 6.54 2.73 -8.52
N ARG A 23 5.25 2.46 -8.31
CA ARG A 23 4.72 1.09 -8.23
C ARG A 23 3.22 1.04 -8.44
N LEU A 24 2.76 -0.06 -9.02
CA LEU A 24 1.37 -0.37 -9.27
C LEU A 24 0.99 -1.60 -8.46
N VAL A 25 -0.01 -1.49 -7.60
CA VAL A 25 -0.62 -2.65 -6.94
C VAL A 25 -1.87 -3.04 -7.70
N ILE A 26 -2.02 -4.33 -8.00
CA ILE A 26 -3.30 -4.94 -8.42
C ILE A 26 -3.77 -5.84 -7.28
N THR A 27 -5.01 -5.65 -6.85
CA THR A 27 -5.60 -6.42 -5.74
C THR A 27 -7.06 -6.78 -6.02
N SER A 28 -7.47 -7.97 -5.59
CA SER A 28 -8.87 -8.42 -5.64
C SER A 28 -9.25 -9.16 -4.34
N TYR A 29 -10.54 -9.31 -4.10
CA TYR A 29 -11.06 -10.06 -2.95
C TYR A 29 -11.79 -11.33 -3.42
N GLY A 30 -12.02 -12.27 -2.49
CA GLY A 30 -12.76 -13.51 -2.72
C GLY A 30 -11.91 -14.77 -2.59
N ALA A 31 -12.45 -15.91 -3.06
CA ALA A 31 -11.78 -17.21 -2.94
C ALA A 31 -10.39 -17.24 -3.63
N ASP A 32 -10.27 -16.51 -4.74
CA ASP A 32 -9.04 -16.33 -5.50
C ASP A 32 -8.48 -14.90 -5.33
N ALA A 33 -8.50 -14.39 -4.09
CA ALA A 33 -7.98 -13.06 -3.78
C ALA A 33 -6.53 -12.92 -4.27
N HIS A 34 -6.25 -11.85 -4.99
CA HIS A 34 -4.94 -11.55 -5.53
C HIS A 34 -4.35 -10.33 -4.88
N TYR A 35 -3.04 -10.34 -4.70
CA TYR A 35 -2.26 -9.14 -4.39
C TYR A 35 -0.91 -9.26 -5.09
N GLY A 36 -0.59 -8.26 -5.92
CA GLY A 36 0.70 -8.18 -6.59
C GLY A 36 1.16 -6.74 -6.74
N VAL A 37 2.48 -6.56 -6.68
CA VAL A 37 3.15 -5.27 -6.91
C VAL A 37 3.94 -5.34 -8.22
N TYR A 38 3.73 -4.35 -9.08
CA TYR A 38 4.25 -4.31 -10.44
C TYR A 38 4.94 -2.99 -10.71
N ALA A 39 5.88 -3.00 -11.66
CA ALA A 39 6.44 -1.79 -12.22
C ALA A 39 5.33 -1.02 -12.95
N PRO A 40 5.21 0.30 -12.78
CA PRO A 40 4.24 1.08 -13.52
C PRO A 40 4.56 1.10 -15.01
N LEU A 41 3.54 1.37 -15.82
CA LEU A 41 3.76 1.62 -17.24
C LEU A 41 4.63 2.86 -17.44
N PRO A 42 5.50 2.91 -18.47
CA PRO A 42 6.34 4.08 -18.75
C PRO A 42 5.56 5.39 -18.92
N THR A 43 4.28 5.29 -19.26
CA THR A 43 3.37 6.44 -19.40
C THR A 43 2.95 7.06 -18.07
N GLY A 44 3.18 6.39 -16.93
CA GLY A 44 2.69 6.85 -15.62
C GLY A 44 1.17 6.72 -15.46
N HIS A 45 0.52 5.91 -16.30
CA HIS A 45 -0.91 5.66 -16.27
C HIS A 45 -1.23 4.21 -15.89
N PHE A 46 -2.50 3.97 -15.57
CA PHE A 46 -3.01 2.64 -15.32
C PHE A 46 -3.09 1.80 -16.61
N PRO A 47 -3.04 0.46 -16.51
CA PRO A 47 -3.23 -0.42 -17.67
C PRO A 47 -4.61 -0.22 -18.32
N VAL A 48 -4.64 0.06 -19.62
CA VAL A 48 -5.90 0.21 -20.35
C VAL A 48 -6.33 -1.16 -20.90
N PRO A 49 -7.53 -1.67 -20.55
CA PRO A 49 -7.99 -2.96 -21.05
C PRO A 49 -8.26 -2.91 -22.55
N ASP A 50 -8.02 -4.01 -23.26
CA ASP A 50 -8.50 -4.16 -24.63
C ASP A 50 -10.04 -4.20 -24.67
N ASP A 51 -10.66 -3.61 -25.70
CA ASP A 51 -12.12 -3.55 -25.82
C ASP A 51 -12.80 -4.92 -25.90
N ALA A 52 -12.12 -5.92 -26.46
CA ALA A 52 -12.62 -7.29 -26.55
C ALA A 52 -12.35 -8.12 -25.28
N SER A 53 -11.64 -7.55 -24.29
CA SER A 53 -11.31 -8.25 -23.04
C SER A 53 -12.53 -8.50 -22.14
N GLY A 54 -13.64 -7.78 -22.36
CA GLY A 54 -14.80 -7.80 -21.47
C GLY A 54 -14.54 -7.15 -20.10
N ILE A 55 -13.44 -6.40 -19.98
CA ILE A 55 -13.05 -5.66 -18.77
C ILE A 55 -13.31 -4.18 -19.02
N TYR A 56 -13.92 -3.55 -18.03
CA TYR A 56 -14.20 -2.12 -18.03
C TYR A 56 -13.48 -1.47 -16.87
N MET A 57 -12.98 -0.25 -17.06
CA MET A 57 -12.26 0.49 -16.02
C MET A 57 -12.95 1.81 -15.68
N THR A 58 -12.83 2.26 -14.44
CA THR A 58 -13.27 3.62 -14.12
C THR A 58 -12.33 4.65 -14.72
N LYS A 59 -12.87 5.78 -15.15
CA LYS A 59 -12.04 6.91 -15.59
C LYS A 59 -10.99 7.23 -14.52
N SER A 60 -9.73 7.36 -14.92
CA SER A 60 -8.62 7.72 -14.05
C SER A 60 -7.77 8.80 -14.71
N VAL A 61 -7.46 9.87 -14.00
CA VAL A 61 -6.60 10.95 -14.50
C VAL A 61 -5.45 11.16 -13.52
N VAL A 62 -4.24 10.79 -13.93
CA VAL A 62 -3.01 11.02 -13.16
C VAL A 62 -2.46 12.38 -13.55
N LYS A 63 -2.47 13.34 -12.62
CA LYS A 63 -2.12 14.75 -12.89
C LYS A 63 -0.72 15.17 -12.42
N GLY A 64 -0.08 14.35 -11.60
CA GLY A 64 1.23 14.65 -11.02
C GLY A 64 1.62 13.61 -9.97
N PRO A 65 2.63 13.90 -9.13
CA PRO A 65 3.03 13.01 -8.06
C PRO A 65 1.89 12.74 -7.06
N GLY A 66 1.68 11.48 -6.70
CA GLY A 66 0.66 11.10 -5.73
C GLY A 66 0.29 9.62 -5.77
N THR A 67 -0.71 9.27 -4.95
CA THR A 67 -1.33 7.95 -4.97
C THR A 67 -2.70 8.03 -5.61
N TYR A 68 -2.92 7.17 -6.60
CA TYR A 68 -4.12 7.12 -7.42
C TYR A 68 -4.78 5.74 -7.32
N ASN A 69 -6.07 5.67 -7.56
CA ASN A 69 -6.83 4.42 -7.54
C ASN A 69 -7.83 4.35 -8.70
N THR A 70 -8.01 3.15 -9.25
CA THR A 70 -9.03 2.85 -10.26
C THR A 70 -9.58 1.45 -10.08
N ASN A 71 -10.81 1.23 -10.57
CA ASN A 71 -11.49 -0.05 -10.50
C ASN A 71 -11.55 -0.67 -11.90
N TYR A 72 -11.31 -1.97 -11.98
CA TYR A 72 -11.52 -2.80 -13.16
C TYR A 72 -12.61 -3.80 -12.87
N CYS A 73 -13.63 -3.88 -13.71
CA CYS A 73 -14.77 -4.76 -13.47
C CYS A 73 -15.20 -5.52 -14.72
N SER A 74 -15.78 -6.70 -14.50
CA SER A 74 -16.39 -7.53 -15.55
C SER A 74 -17.64 -8.24 -15.01
N LYS A 75 -18.60 -8.53 -15.88
CA LYS A 75 -19.73 -9.43 -15.57
C LYS A 75 -19.53 -10.85 -16.09
N ASP A 76 -18.57 -11.03 -16.99
CA ASP A 76 -18.40 -12.27 -17.75
C ASP A 76 -17.16 -13.06 -17.29
N LEU A 77 -16.27 -12.41 -16.53
CA LEU A 77 -15.07 -13.00 -15.96
C LEU A 77 -15.22 -13.22 -14.45
N ASP A 78 -14.69 -14.34 -13.97
CA ASP A 78 -14.40 -14.52 -12.54
C ASP A 78 -13.19 -13.66 -12.11
N SER A 79 -12.98 -13.56 -10.79
CA SER A 79 -11.92 -12.74 -10.20
C SER A 79 -10.52 -13.15 -10.67
N ALA A 80 -10.25 -14.45 -10.72
CA ALA A 80 -8.94 -14.98 -11.14
C ALA A 80 -8.64 -14.63 -12.60
N THR A 81 -9.59 -14.85 -13.52
CA THR A 81 -9.45 -14.55 -14.94
C THR A 81 -9.36 -13.05 -15.20
N LEU A 82 -10.15 -12.25 -14.48
CA LEU A 82 -10.08 -10.78 -14.54
C LEU A 82 -8.66 -10.31 -14.18
N VAL A 83 -8.13 -10.75 -13.04
CA VAL A 83 -6.77 -10.39 -12.59
C VAL A 83 -5.71 -10.87 -13.58
N GLN A 84 -5.76 -12.13 -14.03
CA GLN A 84 -4.78 -12.68 -14.96
C GLN A 84 -4.69 -11.85 -16.25
N ARG A 85 -5.83 -11.38 -16.77
CA ARG A 85 -5.85 -10.50 -17.94
C ARG A 85 -5.29 -9.11 -17.64
N LEU A 86 -5.57 -8.55 -16.47
CA LEU A 86 -5.04 -7.23 -16.07
C LEU A 86 -3.53 -7.21 -15.88
N ILE A 87 -2.97 -8.29 -15.34
CA ILE A 87 -1.53 -8.38 -15.07
C ILE A 87 -0.74 -8.89 -16.28
N ALA A 88 -1.42 -9.27 -17.37
CA ALA A 88 -0.77 -9.70 -18.59
C ALA A 88 0.07 -8.55 -19.18
N GLY A 89 1.38 -8.77 -19.30
CA GLY A 89 2.32 -7.75 -19.78
C GLY A 89 2.81 -6.78 -18.70
N LEU A 90 2.35 -6.89 -17.46
CA LEU A 90 2.95 -6.18 -16.33
C LEU A 90 4.19 -6.92 -15.83
N THR A 91 5.20 -6.17 -15.43
CA THR A 91 6.43 -6.71 -14.83
C THR A 91 6.29 -6.71 -13.32
N PRO A 92 6.27 -7.87 -12.63
CA PRO A 92 6.29 -7.93 -11.18
C PRO A 92 7.56 -7.27 -10.64
N LEU A 93 7.44 -6.50 -9.55
CA LEU A 93 8.63 -6.01 -8.86
C LEU A 93 9.23 -7.12 -7.99
N PRO A 94 10.56 -7.35 -8.05
CA PRO A 94 11.21 -8.33 -7.19
C PRO A 94 11.31 -7.81 -5.75
N ASP A 95 11.43 -8.72 -4.79
CA ASP A 95 11.46 -8.38 -3.36
C ASP A 95 12.55 -7.36 -2.98
N SER A 96 13.69 -7.41 -3.66
CA SER A 96 14.78 -6.44 -3.48
C SER A 96 14.34 -4.99 -3.67
N ASN A 97 13.37 -4.73 -4.57
CA ASN A 97 12.88 -3.38 -4.86
C ASN A 97 11.98 -2.83 -3.74
N HIS A 98 11.56 -3.67 -2.79
CA HIS A 98 10.78 -3.26 -1.63
C HIS A 98 11.67 -2.74 -0.49
N TYR A 99 12.92 -3.21 -0.38
CA TYR A 99 13.85 -2.82 0.68
C TYR A 99 14.28 -1.34 0.58
N PHE A 100 14.44 -0.83 -0.64
CA PHE A 100 14.86 0.55 -0.93
C PHE A 100 13.68 1.53 -1.06
N PHE A 101 12.51 1.20 -0.52
CA PHE A 101 11.34 2.06 -0.68
C PHE A 101 11.47 3.36 0.12
N GLY A 102 11.75 4.47 -0.59
CA GLY A 102 11.96 5.77 0.04
C GLY A 102 13.32 5.91 0.71
N THR A 103 14.29 5.07 0.34
CA THR A 103 15.68 5.12 0.80
C THR A 103 16.60 4.67 -0.33
N SER A 104 17.73 5.35 -0.51
CA SER A 104 18.72 4.97 -1.52
C SER A 104 19.56 3.75 -1.07
N PRO A 105 20.16 3.00 -2.01
CA PRO A 105 21.09 1.93 -1.66
C PRO A 105 22.28 2.41 -0.83
N GLU A 106 22.80 3.60 -1.12
CA GLU A 106 23.91 4.23 -0.39
C GLU A 106 23.54 4.57 1.06
N GLU A 107 22.33 5.11 1.29
CA GLU A 107 21.83 5.37 2.65
C GLU A 107 21.66 4.07 3.44
N LEU A 108 21.16 2.99 2.81
CA LEU A 108 21.03 1.70 3.47
C LEU A 108 22.38 1.08 3.81
N GLU A 109 23.35 1.15 2.90
CA GLU A 109 24.71 0.65 3.12
C GLU A 109 25.41 1.45 4.24
N THR A 110 25.37 2.78 4.17
CA THR A 110 25.92 3.65 5.21
C THR A 110 25.28 3.39 6.57
N CYS A 111 23.97 3.16 6.60
CA CYS A 111 23.30 2.85 7.85
C CYS A 111 23.65 1.47 8.39
N GLU A 112 23.79 0.48 7.51
CA GLU A 112 24.21 -0.86 7.89
C GLU A 112 25.62 -0.86 8.51
N GLU A 113 26.55 -0.11 7.93
CA GLU A 113 27.91 0.07 8.45
C GLU A 113 27.95 0.74 9.83
N ALA A 114 26.97 1.61 10.13
CA ALA A 114 26.83 2.24 11.43
C ALA A 114 26.34 1.28 12.53
N ILE A 115 25.95 0.05 12.17
CA ILE A 115 25.50 -0.98 13.09
C ILE A 115 26.60 -2.05 13.17
N PRO A 116 27.53 -1.96 14.14
CA PRO A 116 28.60 -2.92 14.26
C PRO A 116 28.06 -4.32 14.58
N GLU A 117 28.76 -5.34 14.09
CA GLU A 117 28.55 -6.70 14.57
C GLU A 117 28.98 -6.80 16.03
N PRO A 118 28.20 -7.45 16.90
CA PRO A 118 28.57 -7.59 18.30
C PRO A 118 29.81 -8.48 18.42
N GLU A 119 30.86 -7.98 19.09
CA GLU A 119 32.06 -8.77 19.39
C GLU A 119 31.75 -9.95 20.33
N ASP A 120 30.78 -9.77 21.24
CA ASP A 120 30.23 -10.81 22.11
C ASP A 120 28.77 -11.08 21.71
N PRO A 121 28.42 -12.32 21.30
CA PRO A 121 27.03 -12.69 20.99
C PRO A 121 26.03 -12.47 22.14
N ASN A 122 26.51 -12.34 23.39
CA ASN A 122 25.69 -12.06 24.56
C ASN A 122 25.62 -10.57 24.92
N ALA A 123 26.30 -9.70 24.17
CA ALA A 123 26.25 -8.27 24.39
C ALA A 123 24.81 -7.75 24.27
N ALA A 124 24.48 -6.72 25.06
CA ALA A 124 23.20 -6.06 24.93
C ALA A 124 23.06 -5.45 23.52
N PRO A 125 21.88 -5.56 22.88
CA PRO A 125 21.66 -4.94 21.57
C PRO A 125 21.91 -3.43 21.61
N LEU A 126 22.50 -2.90 20.54
CA LEU A 126 22.75 -1.46 20.39
C LEU A 126 21.42 -0.69 20.35
N ALA A 127 21.36 0.46 21.01
CA ALA A 127 20.15 1.26 21.06
C ALA A 127 19.89 1.95 19.72
N MET A 128 18.65 1.92 19.24
CA MET A 128 18.24 2.56 18.00
C MET A 128 18.50 4.07 18.06
N SER A 129 18.24 4.71 19.20
CA SER A 129 18.51 6.13 19.40
C SER A 129 19.98 6.54 19.22
N GLN A 130 20.92 5.61 19.40
CA GLN A 130 22.35 5.85 19.14
C GLN A 130 22.66 5.77 17.65
N VAL A 131 22.12 4.76 16.96
CA VAL A 131 22.32 4.54 15.53
C VAL A 131 21.70 5.66 14.69
N MET A 132 20.51 6.14 15.09
CA MET A 132 19.80 7.23 14.41
C MET A 132 20.51 8.60 14.50
N GLN A 133 21.64 8.70 15.23
CA GLN A 133 22.51 9.89 15.17
C GLN A 133 23.26 9.97 13.83
N THR A 134 23.42 8.84 13.14
CA THR A 134 23.93 8.79 11.76
C THR A 134 22.82 9.21 10.80
N PRO A 135 23.00 10.28 9.98
CA PRO A 135 21.93 10.81 9.13
C PRO A 135 21.31 9.81 8.15
N ALA A 136 22.11 8.83 7.68
CA ALA A 136 21.64 7.76 6.81
C ALA A 136 20.68 6.78 7.51
N CYS A 137 20.75 6.67 8.85
CA CYS A 137 19.94 5.77 9.66
C CYS A 137 18.59 6.38 10.06
N THR A 138 17.76 6.62 9.05
CA THR A 138 16.35 6.98 9.27
C THR A 138 15.52 5.78 9.70
N ALA A 139 14.33 6.00 10.27
CA ALA A 139 13.40 4.93 10.59
C ALA A 139 13.04 4.07 9.36
N ARG A 140 12.92 4.67 8.17
CA ARG A 140 12.73 3.93 6.90
C ARG A 140 13.92 3.06 6.54
N ALA A 141 15.15 3.57 6.68
CA ALA A 141 16.37 2.82 6.40
C ALA A 141 16.47 1.60 7.33
N LEU A 142 16.25 1.80 8.64
CA LEU A 142 16.24 0.71 9.61
C LEU A 142 15.15 -0.33 9.31
N ALA A 143 13.95 0.11 8.93
CA ALA A 143 12.89 -0.79 8.52
C ALA A 143 13.30 -1.60 7.26
N GLY A 144 13.90 -0.94 6.27
CA GLY A 144 14.40 -1.56 5.04
C GLY A 144 15.46 -2.63 5.31
N LEU A 145 16.45 -2.34 6.18
CA LEU A 145 17.45 -3.32 6.61
C LEU A 145 16.81 -4.51 7.33
N ALA A 146 15.83 -4.26 8.20
CA ALA A 146 15.11 -5.32 8.90
C ALA A 146 14.30 -6.20 7.94
N ARG A 147 13.64 -5.59 6.94
CA ARG A 147 12.91 -6.31 5.89
C ARG A 147 13.82 -7.14 5.01
N ALA A 148 15.03 -6.65 4.74
CA ALA A 148 16.07 -7.39 4.02
C ALA A 148 16.73 -8.51 4.85
N GLY A 149 16.37 -8.65 6.13
CA GLY A 149 16.95 -9.65 7.04
C GLY A 149 18.40 -9.36 7.44
N ARG A 150 18.88 -8.14 7.21
CA ARG A 150 20.26 -7.71 7.52
C ARG A 150 20.42 -7.35 9.00
N ILE A 151 19.34 -6.87 9.62
CA ILE A 151 19.26 -6.60 11.05
C ILE A 151 17.96 -7.16 11.62
N SER A 152 17.94 -7.38 12.93
CA SER A 152 16.73 -7.63 13.73
C SER A 152 16.48 -6.42 14.60
N ILE A 153 15.22 -6.02 14.74
CA ILE A 153 14.81 -4.92 15.62
C ILE A 153 13.91 -5.52 16.70
N VAL A 154 14.25 -5.27 17.95
CA VAL A 154 13.54 -5.79 19.13
C VAL A 154 13.24 -4.67 20.11
N GLY A 155 12.26 -4.89 20.98
CA GLY A 155 11.99 -4.00 22.11
C GLY A 155 10.61 -3.36 22.03
N PRO A 156 10.31 -2.37 22.90
CA PRO A 156 8.95 -1.86 23.05
C PRO A 156 8.41 -1.10 21.83
N HIS A 157 9.29 -0.63 20.93
CA HIS A 157 8.89 0.16 19.76
C HIS A 157 9.28 -0.51 18.43
N ASP A 158 9.34 -1.84 18.41
CA ASP A 158 9.75 -2.64 17.23
C ASP A 158 8.63 -2.90 16.21
N ALA A 159 7.43 -2.37 16.43
CA ALA A 159 6.23 -2.64 15.63
C ALA A 159 6.32 -2.17 14.15
N PHE A 160 7.33 -1.37 13.82
CA PHE A 160 7.64 -0.97 12.44
C PHE A 160 8.58 -1.95 11.73
N ALA A 161 9.00 -3.04 12.35
CA ALA A 161 9.86 -4.04 11.73
C ALA A 161 9.13 -5.38 11.61
N PRO A 162 9.52 -6.25 10.64
CA PRO A 162 9.09 -7.64 10.67
C PRO A 162 9.43 -8.29 12.02
N SER A 163 8.67 -9.31 12.40
CA SER A 163 8.98 -10.09 13.59
C SER A 163 10.44 -10.55 13.57
N ALA A 164 11.11 -10.43 14.72
CA ALA A 164 12.54 -10.70 14.86
C ALA A 164 12.93 -12.03 14.20
N SER A 165 13.83 -11.93 13.23
CA SER A 165 14.43 -13.08 12.54
C SER A 165 15.85 -13.31 13.08
N ALA A 166 16.46 -14.43 12.72
CA ALA A 166 17.85 -14.75 13.06
C ALA A 166 18.86 -13.92 12.24
N ALA A 167 18.74 -12.59 12.29
CA ALA A 167 19.65 -11.67 11.65
C ALA A 167 20.96 -11.54 12.47
N PRO A 168 22.10 -11.27 11.82
CA PRO A 168 23.41 -11.24 12.48
C PRO A 168 23.56 -10.08 13.48
N ARG A 169 22.80 -9.00 13.28
CA ARG A 169 22.89 -7.76 14.07
C ARG A 169 21.52 -7.48 14.67
N THR A 170 21.49 -7.13 15.95
CA THR A 170 20.24 -6.81 16.66
C THR A 170 20.29 -5.39 17.20
N LEU A 171 19.25 -4.60 16.91
CA LEU A 171 19.01 -3.30 17.49
C LEU A 171 17.85 -3.34 18.47
N ARG A 172 17.97 -2.57 19.54
CA ARG A 172 16.88 -2.32 20.47
C ARG A 172 16.16 -1.02 20.10
N ALA A 173 14.90 -1.09 19.69
CA ALA A 173 14.01 0.05 19.50
C ALA A 173 13.60 0.65 20.85
N ASP A 174 14.46 1.52 21.38
CA ASP A 174 14.34 2.17 22.68
C ASP A 174 13.52 3.47 22.65
N THR A 175 13.22 3.99 21.46
CA THR A 175 12.41 5.20 21.26
C THR A 175 11.22 4.94 20.33
N PRO A 176 10.06 5.61 20.55
CA PRO A 176 8.91 5.52 19.65
C PRO A 176 9.25 6.01 18.24
N VAL A 177 8.66 5.38 17.22
CA VAL A 177 8.84 5.77 15.82
C VAL A 177 7.62 6.55 15.33
N PRO A 178 7.76 7.84 14.96
CA PRO A 178 6.69 8.61 14.36
C PRO A 178 6.23 8.04 13.01
N MET A 179 4.92 8.01 12.77
CA MET A 179 4.34 7.56 11.50
C MET A 179 4.82 8.40 10.30
N VAL A 180 5.05 9.70 10.51
CA VAL A 180 5.55 10.62 9.48
C VAL A 180 6.98 10.28 9.01
N ASP A 181 7.76 9.63 9.86
CA ASP A 181 9.11 9.19 9.52
C ASP A 181 9.08 7.94 8.64
N LEU A 182 7.95 7.22 8.61
CA LEU A 182 7.77 6.00 7.81
C LEU A 182 6.95 6.26 6.54
N ILE A 183 5.91 7.10 6.61
CA ILE A 183 4.90 7.25 5.57
C ILE A 183 4.69 8.73 5.22
N SER A 184 4.79 9.05 3.93
CA SER A 184 4.49 10.39 3.42
C SER A 184 2.98 10.63 3.30
N ALA A 185 2.54 11.87 3.55
CA ALA A 185 1.11 12.24 3.55
C ALA A 185 0.39 11.97 2.21
N ASN A 186 1.09 12.13 1.08
CA ASN A 186 0.59 11.87 -0.27
C ASN A 186 0.60 10.37 -0.66
N HIS A 187 1.07 9.51 0.25
CA HIS A 187 1.21 8.07 0.04
C HIS A 187 0.14 7.26 0.78
N ALA A 188 -0.97 7.89 1.20
CA ALA A 188 -2.02 7.22 1.97
C ALA A 188 -3.44 7.65 1.57
N PHE A 189 -4.35 6.68 1.50
CA PHE A 189 -5.79 6.92 1.58
C PHE A 189 -6.27 6.83 3.02
N ARG A 190 -7.11 7.76 3.46
CA ARG A 190 -7.67 7.76 4.81
C ARG A 190 -9.17 7.57 4.78
N ARG A 191 -9.67 6.85 5.78
CA ARG A 191 -11.10 6.67 6.04
C ARG A 191 -11.36 6.84 7.53
N TRP A 192 -12.40 7.61 7.85
CA TRP A 192 -12.89 7.76 9.21
C TRP A 192 -14.02 6.75 9.42
N ASP A 193 -13.78 5.74 10.26
CA ASP A 193 -14.81 4.86 10.76
C ASP A 193 -15.36 5.44 12.09
N THR A 194 -16.44 4.85 12.60
CA THR A 194 -17.17 5.35 13.78
C THR A 194 -16.27 5.59 15.00
N ASN A 195 -15.31 4.69 15.27
CA ASN A 195 -14.48 4.72 16.48
C ASN A 195 -12.96 4.77 16.19
N ARG A 196 -12.56 4.82 14.92
CA ARG A 196 -11.13 4.83 14.53
C ARG A 196 -10.96 5.38 13.12
N VAL A 197 -9.78 5.89 12.84
CA VAL A 197 -9.28 6.23 11.52
C VAL A 197 -8.49 5.04 11.00
N ARG A 198 -8.78 4.63 9.77
CA ARG A 198 -7.98 3.67 9.02
C ARG A 198 -7.25 4.38 7.90
N ALA A 199 -6.03 3.93 7.62
CA ALA A 199 -5.23 4.45 6.51
C ALA A 199 -4.67 3.29 5.69
N LEU A 200 -4.91 3.31 4.38
CA LEU A 200 -4.22 2.43 3.44
C LEU A 200 -3.05 3.21 2.85
N ALA A 201 -1.83 2.81 3.19
CA ALA A 201 -0.64 3.60 2.92
C ALA A 201 0.49 2.77 2.32
N TRP A 202 1.34 3.42 1.53
CA TRP A 202 2.56 2.80 1.04
C TRP A 202 3.60 2.71 2.14
N TYR A 203 4.02 1.49 2.44
CA TYR A 203 5.00 1.18 3.46
C TYR A 203 5.87 0.02 3.01
N GLN A 204 7.20 0.20 3.05
CA GLN A 204 8.18 -0.76 2.51
C GLN A 204 7.82 -1.26 1.11
N GLY A 205 7.26 -0.38 0.29
CA GLY A 205 6.95 -0.71 -1.09
C GLY A 205 5.69 -1.53 -1.33
N HIS A 206 4.91 -1.79 -0.29
CA HIS A 206 3.61 -2.44 -0.34
C HIS A 206 2.52 -1.48 0.16
N LEU A 207 1.28 -1.72 -0.26
CA LEU A 207 0.12 -1.14 0.43
C LEU A 207 -0.13 -1.89 1.74
N GLN A 208 -0.20 -1.15 2.83
CA GLN A 208 -0.45 -1.64 4.18
C GLN A 208 -1.65 -0.92 4.79
N LEU A 209 -2.46 -1.66 5.54
CA LEU A 209 -3.61 -1.12 6.25
C LEU A 209 -3.26 -0.84 7.71
N PHE A 210 -3.31 0.44 8.08
CA PHE A 210 -3.12 0.93 9.43
C PHE A 210 -4.46 1.31 10.06
N ALA A 211 -4.56 1.20 11.38
CA ALA A 211 -5.59 1.84 12.19
C ALA A 211 -4.95 2.61 13.34
N ASN A 212 -5.56 3.73 13.72
CA ASN A 212 -5.22 4.34 15.00
C ASN A 212 -5.95 3.63 16.14
N CYS A 213 -5.31 3.57 17.30
CA CYS A 213 -5.99 3.22 18.54
C CYS A 213 -6.98 4.33 18.90
N PRO A 214 -8.23 4.01 19.30
CA PRO A 214 -9.17 5.01 19.78
C PRO A 214 -8.58 5.83 20.93
N ASN A 215 -8.69 7.15 20.87
CA ASN A 215 -8.21 8.08 21.91
C ASN A 215 -6.70 8.02 22.22
N GLN A 216 -5.88 7.44 21.33
CA GLN A 216 -4.42 7.46 21.46
C GLN A 216 -3.79 7.86 20.13
N ASP A 217 -2.61 8.46 20.20
CA ASP A 217 -1.80 8.82 19.03
C ASP A 217 -0.91 7.64 18.59
N VAL A 218 -1.47 6.43 18.61
CA VAL A 218 -0.78 5.18 18.24
C VAL A 218 -1.45 4.58 17.02
N TRP A 219 -0.64 4.18 16.04
CA TRP A 219 -1.08 3.46 14.85
C TRP A 219 -0.51 2.04 14.88
N TYR A 220 -1.34 1.06 14.54
CA TYR A 220 -0.92 -0.33 14.37
C TYR A 220 -1.26 -0.82 12.96
N LEU A 221 -0.46 -1.77 12.47
CA LEU A 221 -0.74 -2.46 11.22
C LEU A 221 -1.76 -3.58 11.49
N TYR A 222 -2.78 -3.70 10.64
CA TYR A 222 -3.68 -4.86 10.67
C TYR A 222 -3.01 -6.16 10.22
N GLN A 223 -1.99 -6.04 9.38
CA GLN A 223 -1.28 -7.14 8.76
C GLN A 223 0.16 -7.11 9.24
N GLY A 224 0.70 -8.27 9.60
CA GLY A 224 2.13 -8.38 9.89
C GLY A 224 2.95 -8.08 8.63
N ILE A 225 4.05 -7.36 8.80
CA ILE A 225 5.04 -7.11 7.74
C ILE A 225 5.58 -8.45 7.24
N GLY A 226 5.65 -8.65 5.92
CA GLY A 226 6.05 -9.93 5.32
C GLY A 226 4.91 -10.89 5.01
N ASN A 227 3.65 -10.50 5.23
CA ASN A 227 2.47 -11.31 4.94
C ASN A 227 1.48 -10.59 4.01
N GLU A 228 1.99 -9.77 3.10
CA GLU A 228 1.22 -8.82 2.30
C GLU A 228 0.18 -9.51 1.41
N THR A 229 0.46 -10.72 0.93
CA THR A 229 -0.47 -11.50 0.10
C THR A 229 -1.73 -11.91 0.85
N ARG A 230 -1.65 -12.16 2.16
CA ARG A 230 -2.84 -12.41 3.00
C ARG A 230 -3.68 -11.16 3.22
N GLY A 231 -3.12 -10.00 2.89
CA GLY A 231 -3.77 -8.70 3.00
C GLY A 231 -4.72 -8.34 1.86
N ALA A 232 -4.72 -9.08 0.75
CA ALA A 232 -5.50 -8.82 -0.46
C ALA A 232 -6.95 -8.47 -0.14
N ASP A 233 -7.61 -9.36 0.60
CA ASP A 233 -9.02 -9.26 0.97
C ASP A 233 -9.32 -8.00 1.81
N LEU A 234 -8.46 -7.68 2.79
CA LEU A 234 -8.60 -6.51 3.65
C LEU A 234 -8.39 -5.20 2.88
N ILE A 235 -7.39 -5.17 2.00
CA ILE A 235 -7.07 -4.00 1.18
C ILE A 235 -8.18 -3.75 0.17
N SER A 236 -8.62 -4.78 -0.54
CA SER A 236 -9.74 -4.67 -1.49
C SER A 236 -11.05 -4.28 -0.80
N LYS A 237 -11.34 -4.81 0.40
CA LYS A 237 -12.50 -4.36 1.20
C LYS A 237 -12.38 -2.92 1.65
N PHE A 238 -11.19 -2.47 2.05
CA PHE A 238 -10.93 -1.06 2.35
C PHE A 238 -11.22 -0.20 1.13
N LEU A 239 -10.59 -0.48 -0.02
CA LEU A 239 -10.77 0.24 -1.29
C LEU A 239 -12.24 0.31 -1.70
N THR A 240 -12.97 -0.81 -1.59
CA THR A 240 -14.43 -0.86 -1.81
C THR A 240 -15.15 0.17 -0.94
N ALA A 241 -14.82 0.21 0.35
CA ALA A 241 -15.53 1.05 1.30
C ALA A 241 -15.18 2.54 1.16
N ILE A 242 -13.94 2.91 0.84
CA ILE A 242 -13.58 4.31 0.55
C ILE A 242 -14.25 4.74 -0.76
N ASN A 243 -14.21 3.89 -1.79
CA ASN A 243 -14.86 4.16 -3.06
C ASN A 243 -16.35 4.40 -2.85
N PHE A 244 -17.03 3.54 -2.08
CA PHE A 244 -18.44 3.72 -1.77
C PHE A 244 -18.73 5.00 -0.98
N GLY A 245 -17.95 5.27 0.08
CA GLY A 245 -18.22 6.35 1.03
C GLY A 245 -17.78 7.74 0.59
N TYR A 246 -16.74 7.84 -0.24
CA TYR A 246 -16.14 9.12 -0.64
C TYR A 246 -15.90 9.27 -2.14
N GLY A 247 -16.11 8.21 -2.93
CA GLY A 247 -15.87 8.24 -4.36
C GLY A 247 -16.90 9.08 -5.10
N HIS A 248 -16.46 9.67 -6.22
CA HIS A 248 -17.37 10.30 -7.16
C HIS A 248 -17.95 9.24 -8.10
N SER A 249 -19.21 9.41 -8.49
CA SER A 249 -19.82 8.56 -9.51
C SER A 249 -18.99 8.62 -10.80
N SER A 250 -18.62 7.45 -11.30
CA SER A 250 -17.80 7.24 -12.47
C SER A 250 -18.38 6.12 -13.31
N LYS A 251 -18.39 6.30 -14.63
CA LYS A 251 -18.80 5.26 -15.56
C LYS A 251 -17.68 4.24 -15.73
N LEU A 252 -18.07 2.99 -15.93
CA LEU A 252 -17.17 1.94 -16.36
C LEU A 252 -16.96 2.09 -17.87
N LEU A 253 -15.73 2.35 -18.29
CA LEU A 253 -15.33 2.64 -19.66
C LEU A 253 -14.60 1.45 -20.26
N ARG A 254 -14.76 1.26 -21.57
CA ARG A 254 -13.86 0.43 -22.39
C ARG A 254 -12.51 1.11 -22.58
N GLY A 255 -11.53 0.36 -23.09
CA GLY A 255 -10.21 0.91 -23.36
C GLY A 255 -10.24 2.06 -24.35
N SER A 256 -10.99 1.93 -25.44
CA SER A 256 -11.15 2.98 -26.46
C SER A 256 -11.85 4.24 -25.95
N GLU A 257 -12.59 4.14 -24.85
CA GLU A 257 -13.32 5.25 -24.23
C GLU A 257 -12.47 6.02 -23.21
N ASP A 258 -11.27 5.53 -22.89
CA ASP A 258 -10.33 6.20 -22.01
C ASP A 258 -9.79 7.49 -22.69
N PRO A 259 -9.99 8.69 -22.10
CA PRO A 259 -9.56 9.96 -22.67
C PRO A 259 -8.04 10.10 -22.86
N HIS A 260 -7.25 9.15 -22.40
CA HIS A 260 -5.80 9.11 -22.60
C HIS A 260 -5.36 8.28 -23.82
N GLN A 261 -6.28 7.66 -24.55
CA GLN A 261 -5.99 6.98 -25.82
C GLN A 261 -5.72 7.98 -26.96
N PRO A 262 -4.74 7.73 -27.84
CA PRO A 262 -4.54 8.51 -29.05
C PRO A 262 -5.79 8.47 -29.96
N GLY A 263 -6.36 9.64 -30.28
CA GLY A 263 -7.49 9.75 -31.21
C GLY A 263 -8.90 9.74 -30.58
N TRP A 264 -9.02 9.91 -29.26
CA TRP A 264 -10.30 10.01 -28.57
C TRP A 264 -11.11 11.25 -29.01
N GLU A 265 -12.38 11.04 -29.42
CA GLU A 265 -13.35 12.11 -29.71
C GLU A 265 -14.57 12.01 -28.76
N PRO A 266 -15.07 13.14 -28.21
CA PRO A 266 -16.26 13.12 -27.34
C PRO A 266 -17.53 12.73 -28.14
N GLY A 267 -18.15 11.59 -27.82
CA GLY A 267 -19.52 11.28 -28.29
C GLY A 267 -19.84 9.85 -28.75
N GLN A 268 -18.93 8.87 -28.63
CA GLN A 268 -19.11 7.52 -29.20
C GLN A 268 -19.75 6.47 -28.26
N ALA A 269 -20.28 6.89 -27.11
CA ALA A 269 -20.82 6.01 -26.07
C ALA A 269 -22.24 5.47 -26.41
N ASN A 270 -22.46 4.16 -26.47
CA ASN A 270 -23.74 3.50 -26.85
C ASN A 270 -24.44 2.78 -25.67
N GLU A 271 -25.69 3.19 -25.33
CA GLU A 271 -26.37 3.09 -24.01
C GLU A 271 -26.76 1.72 -23.40
N SER A 272 -26.50 0.59 -24.04
CA SER A 272 -27.14 -0.69 -23.67
C SER A 272 -26.21 -1.79 -23.10
N SER A 273 -24.99 -1.46 -22.69
CA SER A 273 -24.03 -2.40 -22.10
C SER A 273 -23.53 -1.97 -20.72
N ILE A 274 -22.74 -2.82 -20.04
CA ILE A 274 -22.15 -2.59 -18.70
C ILE A 274 -21.46 -1.22 -18.57
N HIS A 275 -21.07 -0.62 -19.71
CA HIS A 275 -20.62 0.74 -19.93
C HIS A 275 -21.32 1.80 -19.04
N TYR A 276 -22.61 1.65 -18.72
CA TYR A 276 -23.37 2.68 -17.98
C TYR A 276 -23.62 2.36 -16.51
N LYS A 277 -23.04 1.27 -15.98
CA LYS A 277 -23.11 1.06 -14.54
C LYS A 277 -22.19 2.06 -13.86
N GLU A 278 -22.79 3.01 -13.16
CA GLU A 278 -22.08 3.94 -12.31
C GLU A 278 -21.49 3.18 -11.10
N THR A 279 -20.22 3.44 -10.85
CA THR A 279 -19.54 3.05 -9.62
C THR A 279 -18.88 4.29 -9.03
N ASN A 280 -18.77 4.33 -7.71
CA ASN A 280 -18.02 5.38 -7.07
C ASN A 280 -16.54 5.00 -7.05
N THR A 281 -15.65 5.97 -7.33
CA THR A 281 -14.21 5.79 -7.21
C THR A 281 -13.57 7.01 -6.58
N VAL A 282 -12.74 6.80 -5.57
CA VAL A 282 -11.79 7.82 -5.13
C VAL A 282 -10.55 7.68 -6.02
N GLN A 283 -10.33 8.67 -6.87
CA GLN A 283 -9.27 8.64 -7.88
C GLN A 283 -7.89 8.99 -7.31
N GLU A 284 -7.83 9.84 -6.30
CA GLU A 284 -6.59 10.33 -5.68
C GLU A 284 -6.74 10.38 -4.16
N ALA A 285 -5.60 10.35 -3.45
CA ALA A 285 -5.58 10.47 -2.00
C ALA A 285 -6.30 11.75 -1.53
N LEU A 286 -7.42 11.57 -0.84
CA LEU A 286 -8.26 12.67 -0.36
C LEU A 286 -7.54 13.44 0.76
N ASN A 287 -7.32 14.75 0.55
CA ASN A 287 -6.73 15.66 1.54
C ASN A 287 -5.46 15.08 2.19
N PRO A 288 -4.34 14.96 1.44
CA PRO A 288 -3.12 14.35 1.93
C PRO A 288 -2.66 15.09 3.18
N THR A 289 -2.80 14.42 4.31
CA THR A 289 -2.49 14.93 5.65
C THR A 289 -1.56 13.93 6.30
N PRO A 290 -0.49 14.39 6.97
CA PRO A 290 0.41 13.48 7.65
C PRO A 290 -0.35 12.59 8.62
N LEU A 291 0.02 11.31 8.66
CA LEU A 291 -0.44 10.39 9.69
C LEU A 291 0.33 10.74 10.97
N TRP A 292 -0.25 11.62 11.80
CA TRP A 292 0.34 12.02 13.08
C TRP A 292 0.21 10.90 14.11
N GLY A 293 1.21 10.76 14.98
CA GLY A 293 1.29 9.71 16.00
C GLY A 293 2.49 8.80 15.79
N VAL A 294 2.56 7.71 16.58
CA VAL A 294 3.66 6.73 16.56
C VAL A 294 3.17 5.35 16.12
N VAL A 295 4.07 4.54 15.58
CA VAL A 295 3.80 3.12 15.34
C VAL A 295 3.88 2.34 16.65
N GLY A 296 2.89 1.50 16.88
CA GLY A 296 2.82 0.56 18.00
C GLY A 296 2.21 -0.77 17.57
N ARG A 297 2.16 -1.70 18.50
CA ARG A 297 1.48 -2.99 18.33
C ARG A 297 0.00 -2.85 18.66
N TRP A 298 -0.80 -3.82 18.22
CA TRP A 298 -2.23 -3.79 18.51
C TRP A 298 -2.49 -3.99 20.02
N GLU A 299 -1.63 -4.73 20.73
CA GLU A 299 -1.70 -4.94 22.17
C GLU A 299 -1.56 -3.62 22.96
N ASP A 300 -0.88 -2.62 22.38
CA ASP A 300 -0.76 -1.29 22.99
C ASP A 300 -2.14 -0.58 23.05
N CYS A 301 -3.02 -0.88 22.09
CA CYS A 301 -4.39 -0.37 22.08
C CYS A 301 -5.28 -1.02 23.16
N GLU A 302 -5.04 -2.29 23.50
CA GLU A 302 -5.92 -3.07 24.39
C GLU A 302 -5.83 -2.66 25.86
N SER A 303 -4.77 -1.95 26.26
CA SER A 303 -4.55 -1.57 27.65
C SER A 303 -5.63 -0.65 28.24
N LYS A 304 -6.63 -0.18 27.45
CA LYS A 304 -7.69 0.73 27.93
C LYS A 304 -9.12 0.56 27.42
N GLU A 305 -9.48 -0.42 26.58
CA GLU A 305 -10.90 -0.60 26.27
C GLU A 305 -11.29 -2.03 25.88
N ILE A 306 -12.32 -2.51 26.57
CA ILE A 306 -12.98 -3.81 26.50
C ILE A 306 -13.40 -4.16 25.06
N ASP A 307 -13.08 -5.40 24.69
CA ASP A 307 -13.62 -6.18 23.56
C ASP A 307 -14.97 -5.69 23.05
N TYR A 308 -15.00 -5.16 21.82
CA TYR A 308 -16.22 -5.20 21.01
C TYR A 308 -15.90 -5.32 19.50
N TYR A 309 -16.34 -6.47 18.97
CA TYR A 309 -16.58 -6.82 17.56
C TYR A 309 -15.39 -7.16 16.65
N PHE A 310 -14.89 -8.39 16.79
CA PHE A 310 -14.67 -9.27 15.64
C PHE A 310 -15.90 -10.17 15.44
N SER A 311 -16.90 -9.69 14.70
CA SER A 311 -17.86 -10.58 14.05
C SER A 311 -18.29 -10.00 12.71
N TRP A 312 -17.84 -10.62 11.62
CA TRP A 312 -18.47 -10.50 10.32
C TRP A 312 -18.64 -11.92 9.77
N HIS A 313 -19.88 -12.41 9.84
CA HIS A 313 -20.44 -13.36 8.88
C HIS A 313 -20.78 -12.62 7.59
#